data_AF-A0A348S2L1-F1
#
_entry.id   AF-A0A348S2L1-F1
#
_cell.length_a   1.000
_cell.length_b   1.000
_cell.length_c   1.000
_cell.angle_alpha   90.00
_cell.angle_beta   90.00
_cell.angle_gamma   90.00
#
_symmetry.space_group_name_H-M   'P 1'
#
loop_
_entity.id
_entity.type
_entity.pdbx_description
1 polymer ?
#
loop_
_entity_poly.entity_id
_entity_poly.type
_entity_poly.pdbx_seq_one_letter_code
_entity_poly.pdbx_strand_id
1 'polypeptide(L)' 'MWGFSGLMGAYAILGNRIGGKPATPPMWIPKRKSMWFYLSSREHYAVTSEAIESGETMSEWIRNAVRKAAKC' A
#
# COMPACT_ATOMS: atom_id res chain seq x y z
N MET A 1 -46.95 -5.15 18.32
CA MET A 1 -47.09 -6.61 18.48
C MET A 1 -46.35 -7.26 17.32
N TRP A 2 -45.49 -8.27 17.60
CA TRP A 2 -44.55 -9.01 16.74
C TRP A 2 -43.31 -8.19 16.29
N GLY A 3 -42.08 -8.41 16.76
CA GLY A 3 -41.48 -9.56 17.42
C GLY A 3 -40.80 -10.49 16.42
N PHE A 4 -39.54 -10.19 16.07
CA PHE A 4 -38.59 -11.17 15.52
C PHE A 4 -37.23 -10.99 16.21
N SER A 5 -37.05 -11.78 17.28
CA SER A 5 -35.76 -12.22 17.80
C SER A 5 -34.93 -12.79 16.64
N GLY A 6 -33.68 -12.37 16.45
CA GLY A 6 -32.55 -13.03 17.10
C GLY A 6 -32.26 -14.37 16.42
N LEU A 7 -31.39 -14.39 15.38
CA LEU A 7 -30.63 -15.56 14.90
C LEU A 7 -29.86 -15.29 13.57
N MET A 8 -29.08 -14.21 13.44
CA MET A 8 -28.11 -14.11 12.33
C MET A 8 -26.78 -13.45 12.77
N GLY A 9 -26.32 -13.79 13.97
CA GLY A 9 -24.92 -13.67 14.36
C GLY A 9 -24.35 -15.05 14.59
N ALA A 10 -23.72 -15.68 13.58
CA ALA A 10 -22.87 -16.86 13.79
C ALA A 10 -22.09 -17.43 12.58
N TYR A 11 -22.33 -17.03 11.32
CA TYR A 11 -21.79 -17.79 10.16
C TYR A 11 -20.90 -17.01 9.18
N ALA A 12 -20.04 -16.11 9.65
CA ALA A 12 -18.97 -15.56 8.79
C ALA A 12 -17.60 -15.41 9.48
N ILE A 13 -17.46 -15.89 10.72
CA ILE A 13 -16.20 -15.85 11.48
C ILE A 13 -15.63 -17.26 11.58
N LEU A 14 -15.45 -17.96 10.45
CA LEU A 14 -14.99 -19.35 10.47
C LEU A 14 -13.97 -19.70 9.37
N GLY A 15 -13.15 -18.73 8.95
CA GLY A 15 -12.08 -19.05 7.99
C GLY A 15 -11.05 -17.96 7.81
N ASN A 16 -10.22 -17.71 8.84
CA ASN A 16 -8.80 -17.31 8.74
C ASN A 16 -8.35 -16.62 10.05
N ARG A 17 -8.04 -17.42 11.07
CA ARG A 17 -7.26 -16.96 12.23
C ARG A 17 -5.79 -17.28 11.95
N ILE A 18 -4.97 -16.27 11.72
CA ILE A 18 -3.51 -16.40 11.73
C ILE A 18 -3.05 -16.02 13.15
N GLY A 19 -2.56 -16.97 13.93
CA GLY A 19 -1.87 -16.69 15.21
C GLY A 19 -2.73 -16.10 16.34
N GLY A 20 -4.04 -16.37 16.38
CA GLY A 20 -4.88 -16.02 17.54
C GLY A 20 -5.27 -14.54 17.67
N LYS A 21 -4.91 -13.68 16.71
CA LYS A 21 -5.42 -12.31 16.61
C LYS A 21 -6.54 -12.26 15.56
N PRO A 22 -7.63 -11.48 15.78
CA PRO A 22 -8.58 -11.23 14.73
C PRO A 22 -7.81 -10.60 13.57
N ALA A 23 -7.95 -11.17 12.36
CA ALA A 23 -7.35 -10.61 11.16
C ALA A 23 -7.87 -9.17 11.02
N THR A 24 -7.03 -8.19 11.34
CA THR A 24 -7.32 -6.80 11.01
C THR A 24 -7.53 -6.76 9.50
N PRO A 25 -8.71 -6.34 9.00
CA PRO A 25 -8.92 -6.24 7.56
C PRO A 25 -7.81 -5.36 6.99
N PRO A 26 -7.30 -5.67 5.78
CA PRO A 26 -6.33 -4.81 5.13
C PRO A 26 -6.93 -3.40 5.09
N MET A 27 -6.32 -2.50 5.84
CA MET A 27 -6.70 -1.10 5.92
C MET A 27 -6.83 -0.60 4.47
N TRP A 28 -7.94 0.07 4.15
CA TRP A 28 -8.15 0.58 2.80
C TRP A 28 -7.10 1.66 2.51
N ILE A 29 -5.96 1.25 1.93
CA ILE A 29 -4.92 2.17 1.49
C ILE A 29 -5.47 2.87 0.25
N PRO A 30 -5.71 4.19 0.27
CA PRO A 30 -6.19 4.88 -0.90
C PRO A 30 -5.19 4.68 -2.03
N LYS A 31 -5.69 4.24 -3.20
CA LYS A 31 -4.86 4.01 -4.38
C LYS A 31 -4.15 5.32 -4.72
N ARG A 32 -2.81 5.29 -4.73
CA ARG A 32 -2.01 6.47 -5.03
C ARG A 32 -2.32 6.95 -6.45
N LYS A 33 -2.45 8.27 -6.61
CA LYS A 33 -2.59 8.87 -7.94
C LYS A 33 -1.27 8.73 -8.69
N SER A 34 -1.34 8.33 -9.96
CA SER A 34 -0.18 8.37 -10.84
C SER A 34 0.17 9.83 -11.13
N MET A 35 1.47 10.11 -11.20
CA MET A 35 2.00 11.41 -11.58
C MET A 35 3.11 11.18 -12.61
N TRP A 36 3.09 11.98 -13.66
CA TRP A 36 4.12 12.00 -14.69
C TRP A 36 4.96 13.25 -14.51
N PHE A 37 6.26 13.14 -14.69
CA PHE A 37 7.21 14.24 -14.65
C PHE A 37 8.21 14.06 -15.79
N TYR A 38 8.67 15.17 -16.34
CA TYR A 38 9.69 15.17 -17.38
C TYR A 38 11.06 15.25 -16.72
N LEU A 39 11.97 14.38 -17.14
CA LEU A 39 13.38 14.41 -16.76
C LEU A 39 14.20 14.69 -18.01
N SER A 40 15.28 15.45 -17.85
CA SER A 40 16.35 15.49 -18.84
C SER A 40 16.99 14.10 -18.99
N SER A 41 17.66 13.85 -20.11
CA SER A 41 18.34 12.56 -20.34
C SER A 41 19.37 12.23 -19.26
N ARG A 42 20.05 13.26 -18.71
CA ARG A 42 21.03 13.10 -17.62
C ARG A 42 20.36 12.68 -16.32
N GLU A 43 19.26 13.35 -15.95
CA GLU A 43 18.50 13.02 -14.75
C GLU A 43 17.89 11.62 -14.86
N HIS A 44 17.35 11.26 -16.03
CA HIS A 44 16.83 9.92 -16.26
C HIS A 44 17.91 8.87 -16.03
N TYR A 45 19.11 9.04 -16.61
CA TYR A 45 20.21 8.09 -16.43
C TYR A 45 20.62 7.94 -14.97
N ALA A 46 20.79 9.05 -14.25
CA ALA A 46 21.16 9.04 -12.84
C ALA A 46 20.11 8.35 -11.95
N VAL A 47 18.82 8.63 -12.18
CA VAL A 47 17.74 7.95 -11.45
C VAL A 47 17.70 6.46 -11.78
N THR A 48 17.89 6.08 -13.05
CA THR A 48 17.88 4.67 -13.45
C THR A 48 19.05 3.90 -12.82
N SER A 49 20.27 4.47 -12.79
CA SER A 49 21.42 3.80 -12.18
C SER A 49 21.20 3.56 -10.68
N GLU A 50 20.76 4.60 -9.96
CA GLU A 50 20.52 4.53 -8.52
C GLU A 50 19.38 3.55 -8.16
N ALA A 51 18.32 3.53 -8.98
CA ALA A 51 17.23 2.58 -8.81
C ALA A 51 17.69 1.13 -9.00
N ILE A 52 18.53 0.87 -10.02
CA ILE A 52 19.11 -0.47 -10.25
C ILE A 52 20.00 -0.88 -9.07
N GLU A 53 20.88 0.00 -8.61
CA GLU A 53 21.77 -0.25 -7.47
C GLU A 53 20.98 -0.55 -6.18
N SER A 54 19.86 0.13 -5.99
CA SER A 54 18.98 -0.07 -4.84
C SER A 54 18.08 -1.31 -4.99
N GLY A 55 18.03 -1.95 -6.15
CA GLY A 55 17.10 -3.04 -6.45
C GLY A 55 15.64 -2.60 -6.51
N GLU A 56 15.39 -1.31 -6.76
CA GLU A 56 14.06 -0.69 -6.76
C GLU A 56 13.62 -0.34 -8.18
N THR A 57 12.30 -0.20 -8.39
CA THR A 57 11.81 0.43 -9.62
C THR A 57 12.09 1.94 -9.58
N MET A 58 12.30 2.61 -10.72
CA MET A 58 12.52 4.07 -10.77
C MET A 58 11.42 4.84 -10.02
N SER A 59 10.15 4.46 -10.18
CA SER A 59 9.02 5.08 -9.50
C SER A 59 9.04 4.88 -7.99
N GLU A 60 9.57 3.77 -7.49
CA GLU A 60 9.75 3.48 -6.07
C GLU A 60 10.89 4.33 -5.51
N TRP A 61 12.02 4.32 -6.20
CA TRP A 61 13.21 5.06 -5.83
C TRP A 61 12.93 6.55 -5.70
N ILE A 62 12.25 7.16 -6.69
CA ILE A 62 11.86 8.56 -6.63
C ILE A 62 10.95 8.85 -5.44
N ARG A 63 9.96 7.98 -5.17
CA ARG A 63 9.08 8.14 -4.01
C ARG A 63 9.86 8.09 -2.70
N ASN A 64 10.83 7.18 -2.58
CA ASN A 64 11.67 7.05 -1.40
C ASN A 64 12.61 8.26 -1.23
N ALA A 65 13.20 8.74 -2.32
CA ALA A 65 14.02 9.95 -2.33
C ALA A 65 13.20 11.18 -1.88
N VAL A 66 11.99 11.35 -2.41
CA VAL A 66 11.08 12.44 -2.01
C VAL A 66 10.71 12.34 -0.53
N ARG A 67 10.41 11.15 0.00
CA ARG A 67 10.15 10.94 1.43
C ARG A 67 11.33 11.35 2.30
N LYS A 68 12.52 10.88 1.94
CA LYS A 68 13.77 11.21 2.63
C LYS A 68 14.02 12.72 2.63
N ALA A 69 13.77 13.40 1.52
CA ALA A 69 13.91 14.85 1.40
C ALA A 69 12.86 15.62 2.19
N ALA A 70 11.60 15.17 2.15
CA ALA A 70 10.47 15.77 2.85
C ALA A 70 10.45 15.44 4.36
N LYS A 71 11.33 14.54 4.83
CA LYS A 71 11.35 14.02 6.20
C LYS A 71 10.01 13.39 6.61
N CYS A 72 9.38 12.66 5.68
CA CYS A 72 8.11 11.96 5.87
C CYS A 72 8.22 10.45 5.69
#